data_AF-A0A0L0ULF6-F1
#
_entry.id   AF-A0A0L0ULF6-F1
#
_cell.length_a   1.000
_cell.length_b   1.000
_cell.length_c   1.000
_cell.angle_alpha   90.00
_cell.angle_beta   90.00
_cell.angle_gamma   90.00
#
_symmetry.space_group_name_H-M   'P 1'
#
loop_
_entity.id
_entity.type
_entity.pdbx_description
1 polymer ?
#
loop_
_entity_poly.entity_id
_entity_poly.type
_entity_poly.pdbx_seq_one_letter_code
_entity_poly.pdbx_strand_id
1 'polypeptide(L)'
;MLIPNPSKGGPMSGVVALVYQDGTIKVVDCYDTGKTHWTGQLVTAAEWSPMGKRLFVGYSNGRLEFLTHDGITKGKIDPPPLAQEERLSGRVIRISHIKWLLQKNYIITFSPTGDQADEMNETYCLHMPKQSEASACTFAKVVDAITSDGDTSLPPELSTVAIS
;
A
#
# COMPACT_ATOMS: atom_id res chain seq x y z
N MET A 1 -2.10 -0.37 -12.06
CA MET A 1 -3.19 0.06 -11.17
C MET A 1 -3.37 1.57 -11.27
N LEU A 2 -4.60 2.03 -11.53
CA LEU A 2 -4.96 3.45 -11.52
C LEU A 2 -5.72 3.75 -10.23
N ILE A 3 -5.30 4.76 -9.48
CA ILE A 3 -5.80 5.07 -8.13
C ILE A 3 -6.25 6.53 -8.12
N PRO A 4 -7.55 6.81 -8.29
CA PRO A 4 -8.05 8.17 -8.28
C PRO A 4 -7.93 8.81 -6.89
N ASN A 5 -7.53 10.07 -6.82
CA ASN A 5 -7.55 10.80 -5.55
C ASN A 5 -9.02 11.07 -5.15
N PRO A 6 -9.46 10.69 -3.93
CA PRO A 6 -10.84 10.85 -3.49
C PRO A 6 -11.22 12.31 -3.15
N SER A 7 -10.30 13.27 -3.32
CA SER A 7 -10.57 14.69 -3.04
C SER A 7 -11.75 15.21 -3.88
N LYS A 8 -12.83 15.61 -3.19
CA LYS A 8 -14.06 16.12 -3.82
C LYS A 8 -13.93 17.54 -4.39
N GLY A 9 -12.79 18.20 -4.24
CA GLY A 9 -12.56 19.56 -4.73
C GLY A 9 -11.14 20.08 -4.47
N GLY A 10 -10.89 21.31 -4.90
CA GLY A 10 -9.59 21.98 -4.75
C GLY A 10 -8.52 21.46 -5.70
N PRO A 11 -7.25 21.85 -5.50
CA PRO A 11 -6.14 21.55 -6.43
C PRO A 11 -5.77 20.06 -6.49
N MET A 12 -6.31 19.23 -5.59
CA MET A 12 -6.13 17.79 -5.57
C MET A 12 -7.24 17.03 -6.32
N SER A 13 -8.30 17.74 -6.75
CA SER A 13 -9.35 17.15 -7.57
C SER A 13 -8.80 16.88 -8.97
N GLY A 14 -8.88 15.63 -9.44
CA GLY A 14 -8.30 15.21 -10.71
C GLY A 14 -6.86 14.69 -10.61
N VAL A 15 -6.24 14.73 -9.43
CA VAL A 15 -4.95 14.05 -9.24
C VAL A 15 -5.18 12.54 -9.21
N VAL A 16 -4.36 11.78 -9.92
CA VAL A 16 -4.42 10.30 -9.91
C VAL A 16 -3.01 9.72 -9.75
N ALA A 17 -2.93 8.57 -9.07
CA ALA A 17 -1.70 7.79 -8.98
C ALA A 17 -1.78 6.59 -9.93
N LEU A 18 -0.73 6.38 -10.72
CA LEU A 18 -0.58 5.31 -11.70
C LEU A 18 0.58 4.43 -11.27
N VAL A 19 0.30 3.20 -10.82
CA VAL A 19 1.32 2.19 -10.49
C VAL A 19 1.44 1.22 -11.65
N TYR A 20 2.62 1.13 -12.25
CA TYR A 20 2.93 0.30 -13.40
C TYR A 20 3.52 -1.04 -12.95
N GLN A 21 3.48 -2.04 -13.84
CA GLN A 21 3.98 -3.39 -13.54
C GLN A 21 5.50 -3.44 -13.33
N ASP A 22 6.24 -2.50 -13.91
CA ASP A 22 7.69 -2.35 -13.75
C ASP A 22 8.09 -1.74 -12.39
N GLY A 23 7.12 -1.41 -11.54
CA GLY A 23 7.34 -0.75 -10.26
C GLY A 23 7.43 0.78 -10.33
N THR A 24 7.28 1.37 -11.52
CA THR A 24 7.15 2.82 -11.66
C THR A 24 5.83 3.28 -11.04
N ILE A 25 5.85 4.38 -10.29
CA ILE A 25 4.63 5.13 -9.94
C ILE A 25 4.71 6.53 -10.53
N LYS A 26 3.59 7.04 -11.06
CA LYS A 26 3.42 8.44 -11.43
C LYS A 26 2.22 9.03 -10.74
N VAL A 27 2.36 10.22 -10.17
CA VAL A 27 1.24 11.05 -9.70
C VAL A 27 1.05 12.17 -10.70
N VAL A 28 -0.10 12.20 -11.35
CA VAL A 28 -0.39 13.09 -12.48
C VAL A 28 -1.70 13.84 -12.26
N ASP A 29 -1.84 14.96 -12.94
CA ASP A 29 -3.06 15.76 -12.99
C ASP A 29 -3.87 15.36 -14.24
N CYS A 30 -5.12 14.90 -14.08
CA CYS A 30 -5.91 14.45 -15.22
C CYS A 30 -6.48 15.62 -16.05
N TYR A 31 -6.49 16.83 -15.51
CA TYR A 31 -6.92 18.04 -16.22
C TYR A 31 -5.75 18.75 -16.89
N ASP A 32 -4.52 18.49 -16.46
CA ASP A 32 -3.28 18.98 -17.07
C ASP A 32 -2.36 17.81 -17.43
N THR A 33 -2.56 17.25 -18.61
CA THR A 33 -1.83 16.06 -19.09
C THR A 33 -0.30 16.23 -19.18
N GLY A 34 0.19 17.47 -19.19
CA GLY A 34 1.64 17.76 -19.16
C GLY A 34 2.24 17.71 -17.75
N LYS A 35 1.39 17.69 -16.72
CA LYS A 35 1.81 17.88 -15.32
C LYS A 35 1.91 16.55 -14.59
N THR A 36 3.15 16.18 -14.29
CA THR A 36 3.48 15.09 -13.36
C THR A 36 3.97 15.71 -12.06
N HIS A 37 3.26 15.45 -10.96
CA HIS A 37 3.61 15.92 -9.62
C HIS A 37 4.78 15.14 -9.03
N TRP A 38 4.82 13.83 -9.28
CA TRP A 38 5.85 12.96 -8.73
C TRP A 38 6.02 11.70 -9.58
N THR A 39 7.25 11.19 -9.64
CA THR A 39 7.59 9.88 -10.19
C THR A 39 8.45 9.12 -9.19
N GLY A 40 8.12 7.86 -8.95
CA GLY A 40 8.83 6.95 -8.05
C GLY A 40 9.09 5.60 -8.71
N GLN A 41 9.81 4.73 -8.00
CA GLN A 41 10.24 3.41 -8.44
C GLN A 41 10.06 2.38 -7.34
N LEU A 42 10.08 1.09 -7.73
CA LEU A 42 9.94 -0.07 -6.84
C LEU A 42 8.59 -0.12 -6.09
N VAL A 43 7.58 0.60 -6.56
CA VAL A 43 6.25 0.67 -5.95
C VAL A 43 5.38 -0.46 -6.48
N THR A 44 4.82 -1.24 -5.57
CA THR A 44 3.98 -2.40 -5.91
C THR A 44 2.53 -2.22 -5.50
N ALA A 45 2.25 -1.35 -4.53
CA ALA A 45 0.90 -1.00 -4.11
C ALA A 45 0.85 0.47 -3.68
N ALA A 46 -0.31 1.11 -3.82
CA ALA A 46 -0.54 2.43 -3.27
C ALA A 46 -2.02 2.70 -3.02
N GLU A 47 -2.32 3.61 -2.10
CA GLU A 47 -3.69 4.07 -1.84
C GLU A 47 -3.69 5.49 -1.28
N TRP A 48 -4.65 6.31 -1.72
CA TRP A 48 -4.86 7.63 -1.16
C TRP A 48 -5.50 7.55 0.22
N SER A 49 -5.10 8.46 1.11
CA SER A 49 -5.84 8.75 2.33
C SER A 49 -7.30 9.10 2.01
N PRO A 50 -8.27 8.88 2.93
CA PRO A 50 -9.68 9.15 2.68
C PRO A 50 -10.00 10.58 2.22
N MET A 51 -9.18 11.55 2.62
CA MET A 51 -9.30 12.96 2.22
C MET A 51 -8.41 13.36 1.04
N GLY A 52 -7.66 12.43 0.44
CA GLY A 52 -6.80 12.71 -0.70
C GLY A 52 -5.52 13.50 -0.40
N LYS A 53 -5.19 13.73 0.88
CA LYS A 53 -4.07 14.60 1.29
C LYS A 53 -2.71 13.90 1.29
N ARG A 54 -2.71 12.57 1.46
CA ARG A 54 -1.51 11.74 1.50
C ARG A 54 -1.71 10.50 0.65
N LEU A 55 -0.62 9.99 0.12
CA LEU A 55 -0.53 8.71 -0.56
C LEU A 55 0.21 7.74 0.36
N PHE A 56 -0.36 6.56 0.57
CA PHE A 56 0.29 5.47 1.27
C PHE A 56 0.84 4.50 0.23
N VAL A 57 2.15 4.27 0.24
CA VAL A 57 2.85 3.53 -0.81
C VAL A 57 3.56 2.33 -0.21
N GLY A 58 3.43 1.19 -0.88
CA GLY A 58 4.09 -0.07 -0.57
C GLY A 58 5.09 -0.45 -1.64
N TYR A 59 6.22 -0.97 -1.20
CA TYR A 59 7.35 -1.24 -2.06
C TYR A 59 7.61 -2.75 -2.23
N SER A 60 8.41 -3.09 -3.25
CA SER A 60 8.86 -4.45 -3.55
C SER A 60 9.70 -5.10 -2.46
N ASN A 61 10.18 -4.32 -1.49
CA ASN A 61 10.97 -4.78 -0.35
C ASN A 61 10.17 -4.86 0.96
N GLY A 62 8.83 -4.84 0.89
CA GLY A 62 7.95 -4.93 2.06
C GLY A 62 7.86 -3.66 2.91
N ARG A 63 8.52 -2.58 2.48
CA ARG A 63 8.48 -1.30 3.19
C ARG A 63 7.24 -0.50 2.81
N LEU A 64 6.79 0.34 3.74
CA LEU A 64 5.65 1.24 3.56
C LEU A 64 6.07 2.69 3.84
N GLU A 65 5.50 3.64 3.08
CA GLU A 65 5.75 5.08 3.28
C GLU A 65 4.49 5.92 3.10
N PHE A 66 4.35 6.94 3.95
CA PHE A 66 3.42 8.04 3.70
C PHE A 66 4.12 9.12 2.90
N LEU A 67 3.53 9.50 1.78
CA LEU A 67 4.03 10.52 0.88
C LEU A 67 2.96 11.59 0.70
N THR A 68 3.39 12.81 0.45
CA THR A 68 2.53 13.83 -0.19
C THR A 68 2.45 13.57 -1.69
N HIS A 69 1.52 14.24 -2.38
CA HIS A 69 1.29 14.03 -3.82
C HIS A 69 2.49 14.40 -4.71
N ASP A 70 3.37 15.26 -4.22
CA ASP A 70 4.65 15.67 -4.81
C ASP A 70 5.83 14.78 -4.36
N GLY A 71 5.56 13.68 -3.67
CA GLY A 71 6.56 12.65 -3.33
C GLY A 71 7.39 12.91 -2.08
N ILE A 72 7.01 13.87 -1.23
CA ILE A 72 7.76 14.13 0.02
C ILE A 72 7.35 13.12 1.10
N THR A 73 8.32 12.35 1.60
CA THR A 73 8.10 11.37 2.67
C THR A 73 7.73 12.06 3.99
N LYS A 74 6.64 11.60 4.61
CA LYS A 74 6.14 12.04 5.93
C LYS A 74 6.27 10.97 7.01
N GLY A 75 6.49 9.72 6.63
CA GLY A 75 6.65 8.62 7.56
C GLY A 75 7.04 7.35 6.84
N LYS A 76 7.69 6.46 7.58
CA LYS A 76 8.27 5.21 7.10
C LYS A 76 7.84 4.12 8.07
N ILE A 77 7.41 2.98 7.56
CA ILE A 77 7.06 1.81 8.36
C ILE A 77 7.82 0.63 7.76
N ASP A 78 8.65 0.01 8.59
CA ASP A 78 9.35 -1.20 8.22
C ASP A 78 8.43 -2.42 8.39
N PRO A 79 8.65 -3.50 7.63
CA PRO A 79 7.87 -4.72 7.76
C PRO A 79 7.95 -5.29 9.19
N PRO A 80 6.93 -6.05 9.66
CA PRO A 80 6.93 -6.62 11.00
C PRO A 80 8.12 -7.57 11.22
N PRO A 81 8.60 -7.76 12.46
CA PRO A 81 9.78 -8.56 12.76
C PRO A 81 9.76 -9.98 12.17
N LEU A 82 8.61 -10.67 12.18
CA LEU A 82 8.47 -11.99 11.55
C LEU A 82 8.76 -11.94 10.04
N ALA A 83 8.25 -10.92 9.37
CA ALA A 83 8.49 -10.67 7.95
C ALA A 83 9.95 -10.21 7.69
N GLN A 84 10.62 -9.67 8.71
CA GLN A 84 12.03 -9.30 8.68
C GLN A 84 12.96 -10.50 8.92
N GLU A 85 12.59 -11.45 9.79
CA GLU A 85 13.27 -12.72 9.98
C GLU A 85 13.18 -13.60 8.73
N GLU A 86 12.03 -13.62 8.08
CA GLU A 86 11.85 -14.24 6.77
C GLU A 86 12.75 -13.58 5.70
N ARG A 87 12.87 -12.26 5.72
CA ARG A 87 13.81 -11.56 4.84
C ARG A 87 15.27 -11.96 5.10
N LEU A 88 15.64 -12.20 6.35
CA LEU A 88 16.97 -12.68 6.73
C LEU A 88 17.20 -14.15 6.34
N SER A 89 16.15 -14.96 6.25
CA SER A 89 16.22 -16.33 5.72
C SER A 89 16.21 -16.40 4.18
N GLY A 90 16.17 -15.25 3.49
CA GLY A 90 16.20 -15.15 2.03
C GLY A 90 14.82 -14.99 1.38
N ARG A 91 13.74 -14.96 2.18
CA ARG A 91 12.36 -14.80 1.71
C ARG A 91 12.09 -13.34 1.37
N VAL A 92 11.99 -13.03 0.09
CA VAL A 92 11.71 -11.65 -0.37
C VAL A 92 10.21 -11.45 -0.40
N ILE A 93 9.73 -10.47 0.38
CA ILE A 93 8.32 -10.10 0.43
C ILE A 93 8.09 -8.73 -0.21
N ARG A 94 7.01 -8.59 -0.96
CA ARG A 94 6.53 -7.32 -1.52
C ARG A 94 5.18 -6.95 -0.91
N ILE A 95 4.87 -5.66 -0.89
CA ILE A 95 3.49 -5.23 -0.60
C ILE A 95 2.62 -5.49 -1.83
N SER A 96 1.60 -6.31 -1.71
CA SER A 96 0.62 -6.53 -2.80
C SER A 96 -0.64 -5.68 -2.63
N HIS A 97 -1.09 -5.48 -1.39
CA HIS A 97 -2.28 -4.68 -1.11
C HIS A 97 -2.08 -3.72 0.05
N ILE A 98 -2.70 -2.56 -0.10
CA ILE A 98 -2.89 -1.56 0.94
C ILE A 98 -4.37 -1.20 0.92
N LYS A 99 -4.98 -1.24 2.11
CA LYS A 99 -6.34 -0.73 2.35
C LYS A 99 -6.38 0.18 3.55
N TRP A 100 -6.73 1.44 3.34
CA TRP A 100 -6.91 2.45 4.36
C TRP A 100 -8.37 2.39 4.81
N LEU A 101 -8.60 1.74 5.96
CA LEU A 101 -9.96 1.54 6.48
C LEU A 101 -10.47 2.81 7.15
N LEU A 102 -9.83 3.21 8.26
CA LEU A 102 -10.20 4.38 9.05
C LEU A 102 -8.96 4.92 9.75
N GLN A 103 -8.73 6.24 9.65
CA GLN A 103 -7.67 7.04 10.28
C GLN A 103 -6.30 6.34 10.43
N LYS A 104 -6.20 5.41 11.38
CA LYS A 104 -4.99 4.75 11.86
C LYS A 104 -4.95 3.25 11.59
N ASN A 105 -5.98 2.66 11.00
CA ASN A 105 -6.10 1.24 10.75
C ASN A 105 -6.01 0.97 9.25
N TYR A 106 -5.18 0.00 8.90
CA TYR A 106 -4.90 -0.38 7.53
C TYR A 106 -4.90 -1.88 7.41
N ILE A 107 -5.32 -2.41 6.26
CA ILE A 107 -5.03 -3.79 5.88
C ILE A 107 -3.86 -3.77 4.93
N ILE A 108 -2.83 -4.55 5.25
CA ILE A 108 -1.63 -4.69 4.44
C ILE A 108 -1.47 -6.16 4.09
N THR A 109 -1.30 -6.46 2.81
CA THR A 109 -0.97 -7.81 2.36
C THR A 109 0.45 -7.84 1.83
N PHE A 110 1.22 -8.79 2.35
CA PHE A 110 2.55 -9.13 1.89
C PHE A 110 2.44 -10.38 1.01
N SER A 111 3.08 -10.32 -0.16
CA SER A 111 3.19 -11.48 -1.04
C SER A 111 4.65 -11.91 -1.12
N PRO A 112 4.93 -13.22 -1.05
CA PRO A 112 6.25 -13.74 -1.31
C PRO A 112 6.63 -13.50 -2.78
N THR A 113 7.93 -13.49 -3.07
CA THR A 113 8.49 -13.26 -4.40
C THR A 113 9.66 -14.20 -4.66
N GLY A 114 10.02 -14.39 -5.93
CA GLY A 114 11.07 -15.33 -6.34
C GLY A 114 10.57 -16.78 -6.30
N ASP A 115 11.43 -17.70 -5.86
CA ASP A 115 11.18 -19.15 -5.82
C ASP A 115 10.02 -19.54 -4.87
N GLN A 116 9.56 -18.58 -4.05
CA GLN A 116 8.48 -18.73 -3.10
C GLN A 116 7.18 -18.05 -3.55
N ALA A 117 7.06 -17.64 -4.81
CA ALA A 117 5.87 -16.94 -5.31
C ALA A 117 4.55 -17.74 -5.16
N ASP A 118 4.64 -19.07 -5.06
CA ASP A 118 3.48 -19.97 -4.86
C ASP A 118 3.04 -20.09 -3.40
N GLU A 119 3.78 -19.50 -2.45
CA GLU A 119 3.42 -19.52 -1.03
C GLU A 119 2.29 -18.52 -0.73
N MET A 120 1.52 -18.81 0.34
CA MET A 120 0.33 -18.04 0.68
C MET A 120 0.67 -16.61 1.11
N ASN A 121 -0.14 -15.65 0.65
CA ASN A 121 -0.05 -14.25 1.06
C ASN A 121 -0.31 -14.09 2.56
N GLU A 122 0.39 -13.13 3.17
CA GLU A 122 0.19 -12.79 4.58
C GLU A 122 -0.50 -11.44 4.72
N THR A 123 -1.66 -11.44 5.36
CA THR A 123 -2.43 -10.20 5.57
C THR A 123 -2.38 -9.77 7.03
N TYR A 124 -2.21 -8.47 7.24
CA TYR A 124 -2.08 -7.85 8.56
C TYR A 124 -3.01 -6.65 8.69
N CYS A 125 -3.59 -6.50 9.87
CA CYS A 125 -4.13 -5.23 10.33
C CYS A 125 -2.98 -4.42 10.94
N LEU A 126 -2.63 -3.33 10.28
CA LEU A 126 -1.65 -2.36 10.76
C LEU A 126 -2.37 -1.26 11.52
N HIS A 127 -1.99 -1.05 12.77
CA HIS A 127 -2.46 0.06 13.60
C HIS A 127 -1.33 1.08 13.83
N MET A 128 -1.63 2.34 13.52
CA MET A 128 -0.72 3.48 13.67
C MET A 128 -1.15 4.35 14.86
N PRO A 129 -0.45 4.33 16.01
CA PRO A 129 -0.79 5.17 17.14
C PRO A 129 -0.62 6.67 16.83
N LYS A 130 -1.18 7.53 17.68
CA LYS A 130 -1.08 9.00 17.50
C LYS A 130 0.38 9.36 17.79
N GLN A 131 0.91 10.38 17.14
CA GLN A 131 2.28 10.83 17.40
C GLN A 131 2.52 11.27 18.85
N SER A 132 1.45 11.59 19.60
CA SER A 132 1.47 11.87 21.06
C SER A 132 1.49 10.62 21.94
N GLU A 133 1.14 9.46 21.40
CA GLU A 133 1.18 8.16 22.08
C GLU A 133 2.53 7.54 21.72
N ALA A 134 3.42 7.35 22.70
CA ALA A 134 4.79 6.83 22.50
C ALA A 134 4.84 5.35 22.06
N SER A 135 3.75 4.80 21.53
CA SER A 135 3.66 3.41 21.08
C SER A 135 4.19 3.29 19.65
N ALA A 136 4.89 2.18 19.37
CA ALA A 136 5.26 1.81 18.02
C ALA A 136 4.01 1.38 17.23
N CYS A 137 4.08 1.43 15.88
CA CYS A 137 3.07 0.80 15.04
C CYS A 137 2.97 -0.70 15.34
N THR A 138 1.76 -1.26 15.31
CA THR A 138 1.53 -2.68 15.56
C THR A 138 0.96 -3.37 14.34
N PHE A 139 1.42 -4.59 14.10
CA PHE A 139 0.91 -5.48 13.06
C PHE A 139 0.23 -6.66 13.74
N ALA A 140 -1.06 -6.86 13.46
CA ALA A 140 -1.81 -8.04 13.89
C ALA A 140 -2.11 -8.90 12.66
N LYS A 141 -1.62 -10.15 12.64
CA LYS A 141 -1.88 -11.07 11.52
C LYS A 141 -3.36 -11.41 11.45
N VAL A 142 -3.94 -11.27 10.26
CA VAL A 142 -5.31 -11.68 9.97
C VAL A 142 -5.24 -13.12 9.48
N VAL A 143 -5.43 -14.05 10.40
CA VAL A 143 -5.60 -15.47 10.11
C VAL A 143 -7.07 -15.61 9.69
N ASP A 144 -7.36 -16.25 8.54
CA ASP A 144 -8.70 -16.64 8.05
C ASP A 144 -9.52 -15.71 7.12
N ALA A 145 -9.08 -14.50 6.76
CA ALA A 145 -9.95 -13.63 5.94
C ALA A 145 -9.81 -13.80 4.41
N ILE A 146 -8.70 -14.36 3.92
CA ILE A 146 -8.39 -14.45 2.48
C ILE A 146 -7.74 -15.81 2.20
N THR A 147 -8.53 -16.88 2.12
CA THR A 147 -8.06 -18.18 1.61
C THR A 147 -7.94 -18.11 0.08
N SER A 148 -6.92 -18.74 -0.49
CA SER A 148 -6.70 -18.80 -1.93
C SER A 148 -7.59 -19.86 -2.61
N ASP A 149 -8.83 -20.06 -2.15
CA ASP A 149 -9.76 -21.06 -2.72
C ASP A 149 -10.28 -20.67 -4.13
N GLY A 150 -9.60 -19.75 -4.81
CA GLY A 150 -9.92 -19.23 -6.14
C GLY A 150 -8.73 -19.29 -7.09
N ASP A 151 -9.01 -19.04 -8.36
CA ASP A 151 -8.04 -19.09 -9.46
C ASP A 151 -6.79 -18.25 -9.18
N THR A 152 -5.64 -18.91 -9.01
CA THR A 152 -4.34 -18.30 -8.72
C THR A 152 -3.74 -17.57 -9.92
N SER A 153 -4.36 -17.67 -11.10
CA SER A 153 -3.92 -16.93 -12.30
C SER A 153 -4.28 -15.44 -12.25
N LEU A 154 -5.21 -15.04 -11.38
CA LEU A 154 -5.58 -13.64 -11.19
C LEU A 154 -4.72 -13.01 -10.08
N PRO A 155 -4.27 -11.76 -10.25
CA PRO A 155 -3.65 -11.04 -9.15
C PRO A 155 -4.68 -10.94 -8.01
N PRO A 156 -4.26 -11.13 -6.74
CA PRO A 156 -5.16 -10.95 -5.62
C PRO A 156 -5.80 -9.55 -5.71
N GLU A 157 -7.09 -9.44 -5.39
CA GLU A 157 -7.80 -8.16 -5.37
C GLU A 157 -8.62 -8.07 -4.08
N LEU A 158 -8.19 -7.20 -3.16
CA LEU A 158 -8.94 -6.96 -1.93
C LEU A 158 -10.13 -6.03 -2.24
N SER A 159 -11.32 -6.62 -2.39
CA SER A 159 -12.56 -5.88 -2.49
C SER A 159 -13.11 -5.54 -1.11
N THR A 160 -13.19 -4.25 -0.78
CA THR A 160 -13.85 -3.79 0.45
C THR A 160 -15.24 -3.24 0.16
N VAL A 161 -16.26 -3.80 0.79
CA VAL A 161 -17.64 -3.30 0.78
C VAL A 161 -17.92 -2.62 2.12
N ALA A 162 -18.32 -1.35 2.08
CA ALA A 162 -18.90 -0.68 3.24
C ALA A 162 -20.41 -0.94 3.24
N ILE A 163 -20.91 -1.62 4.27
CA ILE A 163 -22.35 -1.84 4.48
C ILE A 163 -22.84 -0.69 5.36
N SER A 164 -23.81 0.09 4.86
CA SER A 164 -24.45 1.20 5.57
C SER A 164 -25.79 0.78 6.15
#